data_AF-A0A3D1GS48-F1
#
_entry.id   AF-A0A3D1GS48-F1
#
_cell.length_a   1.000
_cell.length_b   1.000
_cell.length_c   1.000
_cell.angle_alpha   90.00
_cell.angle_beta   90.00
_cell.angle_gamma   90.00
#
_symmetry.space_group_name_H-M   'P 1'
#
loop_
_entity.id
_entity.type
_entity.pdbx_description
1 polymer ?
#
loop_
_entity_poly.entity_id
_entity_poly.type
_entity_poly.pdbx_seq_one_letter_code
_entity_poly.pdbx_strand_id
1 'polypeptide(L)'
;MYCLQGQNGNGKSRPAYFQTKKEPPLVDTPSDQADGMKDSSALCQVAVPVPIRRGQMQIYDYVAGPAANCAVGSIVKAPLAGREIWGIVVGHDQKADIAATRLKAVISLADVPALSDQTLRFLQAVSRWTLAPFGSVMRLMLNTPSAFLPPPEQTVFHLSVQLPDGVRLTPQRQRVLSFLQSAPPLPLADLSREVGVSTSVIKG
;
A
#
# COMPACT_ATOMS: atom_id res chain seq x y z
N MET A 1 2.10 33.87 9.42
CA MET A 1 2.30 32.42 9.57
C MET A 1 0.96 31.81 9.88
N TYR A 2 0.12 31.69 8.85
CA TYR A 2 -1.15 30.98 8.93
C TYR A 2 -0.85 29.49 8.89
N CYS A 3 -1.20 28.76 9.95
CA CYS A 3 -1.03 27.32 9.97
C CYS A 3 -2.18 26.70 9.18
N LEU A 4 -1.95 26.57 7.88
CA LEU A 4 -2.72 25.69 7.05
C LEU A 4 -2.46 24.24 7.47
N GLN A 5 -3.42 23.66 8.18
CA GLN A 5 -3.35 22.24 8.52
C GLN A 5 -3.64 21.41 7.27
N GLY A 6 -2.57 20.91 6.66
CA GLY A 6 -2.65 19.75 5.79
C GLY A 6 -3.04 18.55 6.63
N GLN A 7 -4.29 18.14 6.56
CA GLN A 7 -4.71 16.84 7.10
C GLN A 7 -4.40 15.80 6.02
N ASN A 8 -3.50 14.87 6.32
CA ASN A 8 -3.43 13.61 5.61
C ASN A 8 -4.64 12.75 6.01
N GLY A 9 -5.04 11.80 5.16
CA GLY A 9 -6.21 10.92 5.33
C GLY A 9 -6.21 9.99 6.56
N ASN A 10 -5.38 10.27 7.56
CA ASN A 10 -5.34 9.59 8.83
C ASN A 10 -5.20 10.66 9.93
N GLY A 11 -6.30 10.93 10.65
CA GLY A 11 -6.47 12.05 11.60
C GLY A 11 -5.53 12.02 12.81
N LYS A 12 -4.23 12.23 12.59
CA LYS A 12 -3.20 12.38 13.62
C LYS A 12 -2.30 13.56 13.29
N SER A 13 -2.60 14.69 13.93
CA SER A 13 -1.67 15.80 14.06
C SER A 13 -0.45 15.35 14.87
N ARG A 14 0.76 15.40 14.29
CA ARG A 14 2.01 15.12 15.00
C ARG A 14 2.99 16.28 14.75
N PRO A 15 3.53 16.93 15.81
CA PRO A 15 4.61 17.88 15.65
C PRO A 15 5.95 17.14 15.47
N ALA A 16 6.77 17.65 14.56
CA ALA A 16 8.15 17.21 14.33
C ALA A 16 9.06 17.68 15.47
N TYR A 17 9.75 16.74 16.13
CA TYR A 17 11.02 17.01 16.81
C TYR A 17 11.93 15.80 16.59
N PHE A 18 13.09 16.04 15.97
CA PHE A 18 14.15 15.07 15.72
C PHE A 18 15.37 15.42 16.60
N GLN A 19 15.92 14.38 17.26
CA GLN A 19 17.25 14.21 17.91
C GLN A 19 17.58 15.00 19.20
N THR A 20 17.98 14.34 20.29
CA THR A 20 19.35 13.83 20.51
C THR A 20 19.44 12.74 21.61
N LYS A 21 20.50 11.92 21.53
CA LYS A 21 20.89 10.73 22.32
C LYS A 21 20.94 10.89 23.86
N LYS A 22 20.57 9.83 24.59
CA LYS A 22 21.31 9.27 25.75
C LYS A 22 20.83 7.83 26.08
N GLU A 23 21.77 6.92 26.33
CA GLU A 23 21.61 5.50 26.66
C GLU A 23 22.09 5.28 28.13
N PRO A 24 21.94 4.09 28.75
CA PRO A 24 20.78 3.55 29.48
C PRO A 24 21.03 3.45 31.01
N PRO A 25 20.16 2.77 31.80
CA PRO A 25 20.74 1.68 32.59
C PRO A 25 19.92 0.37 32.64
N LEU A 26 20.66 -0.69 32.91
CA LEU A 26 20.28 -2.08 33.14
C LEU A 26 19.39 -2.25 34.38
N VAL A 27 18.55 -3.30 34.39
CA VAL A 27 18.46 -4.33 35.46
C VAL A 27 17.32 -5.32 35.15
N ASP A 28 17.77 -6.57 34.96
CA ASP A 28 17.21 -7.87 35.34
C ASP A 28 15.85 -8.38 34.82
N THR A 29 15.98 -9.38 33.95
CA THR A 29 15.05 -10.49 33.68
C THR A 29 14.55 -11.14 34.97
N PRO A 30 13.31 -11.68 34.94
CA PRO A 30 13.24 -13.13 35.03
C PRO A 30 12.40 -13.73 33.90
N SER A 31 12.82 -14.93 33.58
CA SER A 31 12.29 -15.87 32.61
C SER A 31 10.88 -16.32 32.95
N ASP A 32 10.21 -16.75 31.89
CA ASP A 32 9.27 -17.87 31.85
C ASP A 32 7.78 -17.50 31.85
N GLN A 33 7.26 -17.34 30.63
CA GLN A 33 6.04 -18.02 30.21
C GLN A 33 5.98 -18.01 28.69
N ALA A 34 6.49 -19.11 28.13
CA ALA A 34 6.21 -19.53 26.77
C ALA A 34 4.71 -19.86 26.67
N ASP A 35 3.95 -19.02 25.97
CA ASP A 35 2.61 -19.37 25.51
C ASP A 35 2.60 -19.45 23.99
N GLY A 36 2.24 -20.63 23.50
CA GLY A 36 2.55 -21.13 22.18
C GLY A 36 1.88 -20.37 21.03
N MET A 37 2.71 -19.77 20.18
CA MET A 37 2.31 -19.47 18.81
C MET A 37 2.26 -20.79 18.03
N LYS A 38 1.07 -21.22 17.65
CA LYS A 38 0.87 -22.35 16.73
C LYS A 38 1.57 -22.05 15.41
N ASP A 39 2.80 -22.53 15.26
CA ASP A 39 3.55 -22.53 14.01
C ASP A 39 2.99 -23.62 13.07
N SER A 40 1.72 -23.47 12.70
CA SER A 40 1.21 -23.99 11.44
C SER A 40 1.44 -22.89 10.42
N SER A 41 2.67 -22.82 9.91
CA SER A 41 3.02 -21.88 8.85
C SER A 41 2.20 -22.23 7.61
N ALA A 42 1.04 -21.60 7.48
CA ALA A 42 0.18 -21.77 6.31
C ALA A 42 1.01 -21.49 5.06
N LEU A 43 0.98 -22.41 4.09
CA LEU A 43 1.65 -22.22 2.82
C LEU A 43 0.64 -21.71 1.80
N CYS A 44 1.12 -20.95 0.83
CA CYS A 44 0.33 -20.49 -0.29
C CYS A 44 1.08 -20.74 -1.59
N GLN A 45 0.33 -21.15 -2.61
CA GLN A 45 0.78 -21.32 -3.97
C GLN A 45 0.53 -20.02 -4.73
N VAL A 46 1.61 -19.42 -5.26
CA VAL A 46 1.55 -18.15 -5.97
C VAL A 46 1.94 -18.36 -7.43
N ALA A 47 1.04 -17.99 -8.33
CA ALA A 47 1.31 -17.87 -9.75
C ALA A 47 2.07 -16.57 -10.05
N VAL A 48 3.12 -16.68 -10.87
CA VAL A 48 4.11 -15.61 -11.05
C VAL A 48 4.23 -15.18 -12.52
N PRO A 49 4.32 -13.86 -12.83
CA PRO A 49 4.27 -13.34 -14.20
C PRO A 49 5.61 -13.43 -14.93
N VAL A 50 6.16 -14.64 -15.02
CA VAL A 50 7.42 -14.92 -15.73
C VAL A 50 7.16 -15.83 -16.93
N PRO A 51 7.62 -15.46 -18.13
CA PRO A 51 7.32 -16.20 -19.36
C PRO A 51 8.28 -17.39 -19.55
N ILE A 52 8.17 -18.43 -18.70
CA ILE A 52 9.08 -19.59 -18.75
C ILE A 52 8.48 -20.73 -19.59
N ARG A 53 7.21 -21.08 -19.37
CA ARG A 53 6.54 -22.22 -20.03
C ARG A 53 5.29 -21.79 -20.79
N ARG A 54 5.04 -22.45 -21.93
CA ARG A 54 3.83 -22.24 -22.76
C ARG A 54 2.60 -22.87 -22.09
N GLY A 55 1.50 -22.13 -22.03
CA GLY A 55 0.17 -22.64 -21.64
C GLY A 55 0.00 -23.12 -20.20
N GLN A 56 1.05 -23.12 -19.37
CA GLN A 56 0.99 -23.54 -17.97
C GLN A 56 1.26 -22.36 -17.04
N MET A 57 0.58 -22.38 -15.90
CA MET A 57 0.80 -21.44 -14.81
C MET A 57 2.07 -21.84 -14.06
N GLN A 58 3.01 -20.91 -13.92
CA GLN A 58 4.19 -21.13 -13.10
C GLN A 58 3.84 -20.80 -11.65
N ILE A 59 3.78 -21.85 -10.83
CA ILE A 59 3.42 -21.78 -9.42
C ILE A 59 4.68 -21.95 -8.58
N TYR A 60 4.78 -21.16 -7.52
CA TYR A 60 5.81 -21.29 -6.50
C TYR A 60 5.16 -21.33 -5.12
N ASP A 61 5.70 -22.16 -4.24
CA ASP A 61 5.28 -22.24 -2.85
C ASP A 61 5.94 -21.14 -2.03
N TYR A 62 5.15 -20.48 -1.19
CA TYR A 62 5.59 -19.45 -0.24
C TYR A 62 4.99 -19.71 1.13
N VAL A 63 5.64 -19.21 2.17
CA VAL A 63 5.02 -19.07 3.49
C VAL A 63 4.01 -17.93 3.39
N ALA A 64 2.75 -18.19 3.75
CA ALA A 64 1.65 -17.30 3.45
C ALA A 64 1.75 -15.95 4.17
N GLY A 65 2.20 -15.92 5.42
CA GLY A 65 2.40 -14.68 6.18
C GLY A 65 1.14 -13.77 6.12
N PRO A 66 1.21 -12.55 5.55
CA PRO A 66 0.05 -11.68 5.36
C PRO A 66 -1.10 -12.28 4.53
N ALA A 67 -0.80 -13.28 3.69
CA ALA A 67 -1.75 -13.96 2.82
C ALA A 67 -2.35 -15.22 3.47
N ALA A 68 -2.09 -15.50 4.75
CA ALA A 68 -2.53 -16.74 5.42
C ALA A 68 -4.05 -17.01 5.33
N ASN A 69 -4.86 -15.94 5.30
CA ASN A 69 -6.32 -16.01 5.23
C ASN A 69 -6.88 -15.38 3.93
N CYS A 70 -6.05 -15.21 2.90
CA CYS A 70 -6.51 -14.62 1.65
C CYS A 70 -7.31 -15.64 0.83
N ALA A 71 -8.12 -15.16 -0.12
CA ALA A 71 -8.85 -16.02 -1.02
C ALA A 71 -7.96 -16.42 -2.22
N VAL A 72 -8.30 -17.53 -2.88
CA VAL A 72 -7.77 -17.81 -4.22
C VAL A 72 -8.15 -16.65 -5.15
N GLY A 73 -7.22 -16.22 -5.99
CA GLY A 73 -7.35 -15.04 -6.84
C GLY A 73 -6.84 -13.75 -6.19
N SER A 74 -6.48 -13.75 -4.90
CA SER A 74 -5.84 -12.59 -4.25
C SER A 74 -4.49 -12.26 -4.88
N ILE A 75 -4.23 -10.96 -5.06
CA ILE A 75 -2.97 -10.47 -5.61
C ILE A 75 -1.98 -10.23 -4.45
N VAL A 76 -0.78 -10.79 -4.56
CA VAL A 76 0.24 -10.75 -3.51
C VAL A 76 1.59 -10.32 -4.06
N LYS A 77 2.39 -9.68 -3.21
CA LYS A 77 3.78 -9.32 -3.50
C LYS A 77 4.70 -10.36 -2.89
N ALA A 78 5.55 -10.98 -3.70
CA ALA A 78 6.45 -12.04 -3.27
C ALA A 78 7.87 -11.85 -3.83
N PRO A 79 8.90 -12.33 -3.11
CA PRO A 79 10.27 -12.26 -3.59
C PRO A 79 10.54 -13.37 -4.62
N LEU A 80 11.11 -13.00 -5.76
CA LEU A 80 11.57 -13.94 -6.78
C LEU A 80 12.96 -13.50 -7.27
N ALA A 81 13.95 -14.40 -7.15
CA ALA A 81 15.28 -14.22 -7.73
C ALA A 81 15.93 -12.84 -7.49
N GLY A 82 15.80 -12.30 -6.27
CA GLY A 82 16.42 -11.02 -5.87
C GLY A 82 15.58 -9.76 -6.15
N ARG A 83 14.41 -9.91 -6.78
CA ARG A 83 13.44 -8.81 -6.95
C ARG A 83 12.10 -9.14 -6.30
N GLU A 84 11.29 -8.12 -6.11
CA GLU A 84 9.89 -8.27 -5.67
C GLU A 84 8.97 -8.23 -6.87
N ILE A 85 7.99 -9.12 -6.90
CA ILE A 85 7.03 -9.25 -7.99
C ILE A 85 5.61 -9.38 -7.44
N TRP A 86 4.64 -8.92 -8.22
CA TRP A 86 3.24 -9.18 -7.97
C TRP A 86 2.85 -10.51 -8.64
N GLY A 87 2.13 -11.35 -7.91
CA GLY A 87 1.61 -12.63 -8.36
C GLY A 87 0.19 -12.84 -7.84
N ILE A 88 -0.41 -13.97 -8.19
CA ILE A 88 -1.79 -14.32 -7.82
C ILE A 88 -1.77 -15.59 -7.00
N VAL A 89 -2.48 -15.61 -5.88
CA VAL A 89 -2.67 -16.83 -5.07
C VAL A 89 -3.61 -17.77 -5.79
N VAL A 90 -3.21 -19.02 -5.95
CA VAL A 90 -3.95 -20.04 -6.71
C VAL A 90 -4.33 -21.25 -5.86
N GLY A 91 -3.78 -21.35 -4.66
CA GLY A 91 -4.08 -22.41 -3.71
C GLY A 91 -3.42 -22.16 -2.36
N HIS A 92 -3.92 -22.85 -1.35
CA HIS A 92 -3.36 -22.90 0.00
C HIS A 92 -3.09 -24.38 0.30
N ASP A 93 -2.03 -24.92 -0.29
CA ASP A 93 -1.60 -26.28 0.02
C ASP A 93 -0.93 -26.30 1.40
N GLN A 94 -1.03 -27.43 2.11
CA GLN A 94 -0.31 -27.64 3.37
C GLN A 94 1.00 -28.41 3.16
N LYS A 95 1.25 -28.89 1.94
CA LYS A 95 2.47 -29.60 1.58
C LYS A 95 3.21 -28.83 0.49
N ALA A 96 4.44 -28.45 0.78
CA ALA A 96 5.39 -28.02 -0.23
C ALA A 96 6.37 -29.15 -0.52
N ASP A 97 6.86 -29.21 -1.77
CA ASP A 97 7.90 -30.16 -2.19
C ASP A 97 9.26 -29.85 -1.54
N ILE A 98 9.39 -28.67 -0.94
CA ILE A 98 10.62 -28.14 -0.35
C ILE A 98 10.40 -27.92 1.16
N ALA A 99 11.43 -28.20 1.97
CA ALA A 99 11.42 -27.90 3.39
C ALA A 99 11.04 -26.43 3.66
N ALA A 100 10.13 -26.22 4.61
CA ALA A 100 9.59 -24.90 4.95
C ALA A 100 10.68 -23.84 5.26
N THR A 101 11.83 -24.27 5.78
CA THR A 101 12.98 -23.40 6.08
C THR A 101 13.63 -22.74 4.86
N ARG A 102 13.41 -23.27 3.64
CA ARG A 102 13.92 -22.70 2.39
C ARG A 102 12.88 -21.86 1.65
N LEU A 103 11.61 -21.92 2.08
CA LEU A 103 10.54 -21.15 1.48
C LEU A 103 10.66 -19.69 1.92
N LYS A 104 10.46 -18.78 0.96
CA LYS A 104 10.35 -17.35 1.28
C LYS A 104 8.94 -17.02 1.71
N ALA A 105 8.78 -15.97 2.50
CA ALA A 105 7.47 -15.46 2.88
C ALA A 105 6.91 -14.50 1.82
N VAL A 106 5.59 -14.44 1.73
CA VAL A 106 4.87 -13.34 1.05
C VAL A 106 5.14 -12.03 1.78
N ILE A 107 5.40 -10.96 1.02
CA ILE A 107 5.77 -9.64 1.55
C ILE A 107 4.52 -8.84 1.92
N SER A 108 3.53 -8.79 1.03
CA SER A 108 2.30 -8.03 1.26
C SER A 108 1.13 -8.54 0.42
N LEU A 109 -0.07 -8.31 0.91
CA LEU A 109 -1.32 -8.48 0.16
C LEU A 109 -1.68 -7.17 -0.54
N ALA A 110 -2.24 -7.25 -1.75
CA ALA A 110 -2.75 -6.08 -2.45
C ALA A 110 -4.03 -5.54 -1.81
N ASP A 111 -4.22 -4.21 -1.84
CA ASP A 111 -5.45 -3.54 -1.39
C ASP A 111 -6.52 -3.52 -2.50
N VAL A 112 -6.79 -4.69 -3.08
CA VAL A 112 -7.80 -4.87 -4.12
C VAL A 112 -8.56 -6.18 -3.89
N PRO A 113 -9.82 -6.28 -4.34
CA PRO A 113 -10.57 -7.53 -4.27
C PRO A 113 -9.85 -8.67 -4.99
N ALA A 114 -10.01 -9.88 -4.49
CA ALA A 114 -9.52 -11.08 -5.15
C ALA A 114 -10.15 -11.22 -6.55
N LEU A 115 -9.36 -11.70 -7.51
CA LEU A 115 -9.86 -12.00 -8.84
C LEU A 115 -10.83 -13.17 -8.77
N SER A 116 -11.93 -13.07 -9.52
CA SER A 116 -12.88 -14.17 -9.63
C SER A 116 -12.26 -15.38 -10.36
N ASP A 117 -12.76 -16.57 -10.07
CA ASP A 117 -12.38 -17.79 -10.80
C ASP A 117 -12.66 -17.68 -12.31
N GLN A 118 -13.70 -16.93 -12.69
CA GLN A 118 -14.01 -16.67 -14.10
C GLN A 118 -12.90 -15.87 -14.77
N THR A 119 -12.33 -14.87 -14.08
CA THR A 119 -11.20 -14.09 -14.58
C THR A 119 -9.97 -14.99 -14.76
N LEU A 120 -9.66 -15.85 -13.79
CA LEU A 120 -8.54 -16.79 -13.89
C LEU A 120 -8.71 -17.77 -15.05
N ARG A 121 -9.91 -18.36 -15.21
CA ARG A 121 -10.24 -19.23 -16.35
C ARG A 121 -10.15 -18.49 -17.69
N PHE A 122 -10.56 -17.23 -17.73
CA PHE A 122 -10.44 -16.39 -18.92
C PHE A 122 -8.97 -16.18 -19.30
N LEU A 123 -8.09 -15.81 -18.36
CA LEU A 123 -6.65 -15.67 -18.62
C LEU A 123 -6.03 -16.98 -19.12
N GLN A 124 -6.45 -18.12 -18.54
CA GLN A 124 -6.01 -19.45 -18.98
C GLN A 124 -6.48 -19.73 -20.41
N ALA A 125 -7.72 -19.40 -20.76
CA ALA A 125 -8.26 -19.56 -22.10
C ALA A 125 -7.52 -18.69 -23.13
N VAL A 126 -7.22 -17.43 -22.79
CA VAL A 126 -6.44 -16.51 -23.64
C VAL A 126 -5.03 -17.05 -23.87
N SER A 127 -4.34 -17.51 -22.82
CA SER A 127 -3.01 -18.12 -22.93
C SER A 127 -3.03 -19.34 -23.84
N ARG A 128 -4.06 -20.20 -23.73
CA ARG A 128 -4.23 -21.37 -24.59
C ARG A 128 -4.50 -21.00 -26.05
N TRP A 129 -5.38 -20.02 -26.30
CA TRP A 129 -5.76 -19.61 -27.66
C TRP A 129 -4.62 -18.92 -28.40
N THR A 130 -3.87 -18.06 -27.71
CA THR A 130 -2.79 -17.26 -28.30
C THR A 130 -1.44 -17.98 -28.29
N LEU A 131 -1.37 -19.18 -27.69
CA LEU A 131 -0.14 -19.92 -27.43
C LEU A 131 0.90 -19.11 -26.61
N ALA A 132 0.49 -18.00 -25.99
CA ALA A 132 1.33 -17.18 -25.16
C ALA A 132 1.59 -17.84 -23.80
N PRO A 133 2.78 -17.70 -23.20
CA PRO A 133 3.02 -18.10 -21.82
C PRO A 133 2.01 -17.44 -20.88
N PHE A 134 1.46 -18.21 -19.93
CA PHE A 134 0.45 -17.68 -18.99
C PHE A 134 1.00 -16.48 -18.20
N GLY A 135 2.27 -16.52 -17.81
CA GLY A 135 2.93 -15.40 -17.13
C GLY A 135 2.93 -14.09 -17.95
N SER A 136 3.00 -14.16 -19.28
CA SER A 136 2.87 -12.99 -20.16
C SER A 136 1.46 -12.42 -20.15
N VAL A 137 0.46 -13.28 -20.22
CA VAL A 137 -0.96 -12.88 -20.18
C VAL A 137 -1.30 -12.27 -18.82
N MET A 138 -0.82 -12.86 -17.74
CA MET A 138 -1.00 -12.33 -16.38
C MET A 138 -0.35 -10.95 -16.20
N ARG A 139 0.79 -10.71 -16.87
CA ARG A 139 1.46 -9.41 -16.85
C ARG A 139 0.61 -8.28 -17.45
N LEU A 140 -0.35 -8.58 -18.32
CA LEU A 140 -1.31 -7.57 -18.82
C LEU A 140 -2.17 -7.01 -17.70
N MET A 141 -2.53 -7.83 -16.71
CA MET A 141 -3.28 -7.38 -15.53
C MET A 141 -2.38 -6.79 -14.45
N LEU A 142 -1.16 -7.31 -14.31
CA LEU A 142 -0.22 -6.94 -13.23
C LEU A 142 0.76 -5.82 -13.62
N ASN A 143 0.51 -5.10 -14.72
CA ASN A 143 1.45 -4.09 -15.24
C ASN A 143 1.49 -2.77 -14.46
N THR A 144 0.52 -2.54 -13.56
CA THR A 144 0.38 -1.28 -12.82
C THR A 144 0.49 -1.53 -11.31
N PRO A 145 1.72 -1.68 -10.77
CA PRO A 145 1.94 -1.99 -9.35
C PRO A 145 1.31 -1.01 -8.36
N SER A 146 1.23 0.27 -8.72
CA SER A 146 0.65 1.31 -7.87
C SER A 146 -0.84 1.13 -7.64
N ALA A 147 -1.56 0.43 -8.52
CA ALA A 147 -2.98 0.16 -8.37
C ALA A 147 -3.29 -0.89 -7.30
N PHE A 148 -2.27 -1.65 -6.85
CA PHE A 148 -2.39 -2.66 -5.79
C PHE A 148 -2.13 -2.10 -4.40
N LEU A 149 -1.71 -0.84 -4.33
CA LEU A 149 -1.46 -0.13 -3.10
C LEU A 149 -2.66 0.78 -2.82
N PRO A 150 -2.92 1.10 -1.54
CA PRO A 150 -3.92 2.10 -1.21
C PRO A 150 -3.63 3.41 -1.96
N PRO A 151 -4.67 4.16 -2.36
CA PRO A 151 -4.49 5.45 -3.00
C PRO A 151 -3.55 6.35 -2.18
N PRO A 152 -2.64 7.09 -2.84
CA PRO A 152 -1.75 7.99 -2.13
C PRO A 152 -2.58 9.03 -1.37
N GLU A 153 -2.20 9.29 -0.12
CA GLU A 153 -2.84 10.35 0.67
C GLU A 153 -2.61 11.71 -0.01
N GLN A 154 -3.68 12.46 -0.21
CA GLN A 154 -3.62 13.81 -0.76
C GLN A 154 -3.81 14.85 0.35
N THR A 155 -2.83 15.73 0.52
CA THR A 155 -2.94 16.84 1.46
C THR A 155 -3.91 17.89 0.92
N VAL A 156 -4.97 18.16 1.68
CA VAL A 156 -5.96 19.20 1.38
C VAL A 156 -5.97 20.28 2.45
N PHE A 157 -6.36 21.48 2.04
CA PHE A 157 -6.40 22.68 2.85
C PHE A 157 -7.85 23.09 3.07
N HIS A 158 -8.18 23.40 4.31
CA HIS A 158 -9.49 23.87 4.74
C HIS A 158 -9.32 24.97 5.79
N LEU A 159 -10.39 25.71 6.07
CA LEU A 159 -10.39 26.73 7.10
C LEU A 159 -10.32 26.09 8.49
N SER A 160 -9.38 26.55 9.31
CA SER A 160 -9.31 26.18 10.74
C SER A 160 -10.49 26.78 11.51
N VAL A 161 -11.02 26.04 12.48
CA VAL A 161 -12.09 26.50 13.39
C VAL A 161 -11.62 27.65 14.28
N GLN A 162 -10.33 27.69 14.61
CA GLN A 162 -9.72 28.75 15.40
C GLN A 162 -8.79 29.58 14.51
N LEU A 163 -9.09 30.87 14.41
CA LEU A 163 -8.19 31.83 13.79
C LEU A 163 -7.16 32.28 14.85
N PRO A 164 -5.85 32.28 14.53
CA PRO A 164 -4.86 32.84 15.44
C PRO A 164 -5.08 34.35 15.60
N ASP A 165 -5.04 34.84 16.84
CA ASP A 165 -5.17 36.26 17.13
C ASP A 165 -3.92 37.04 16.69
N GLY A 166 -4.11 38.23 16.14
CA GLY A 166 -3.02 39.17 15.80
C GLY A 166 -2.37 38.99 14.42
N VAL A 167 -2.98 38.26 13.49
CA VAL A 167 -2.38 38.05 12.15
C VAL A 167 -2.72 39.18 11.18
N ARG A 168 -1.68 39.75 10.53
CA ARG A 168 -1.85 40.75 9.46
C ARG A 168 -2.54 40.13 8.25
N LEU A 169 -3.79 40.55 8.02
CA LEU A 169 -4.58 40.24 6.84
C LEU A 169 -4.13 41.12 5.67
N THR A 170 -3.46 40.50 4.69
CA THR A 170 -3.24 41.14 3.39
C THR A 170 -4.46 40.89 2.50
N PRO A 171 -4.72 41.73 1.48
CA PRO A 171 -5.85 41.52 0.57
C PRO A 171 -5.86 40.13 -0.06
N GLN A 172 -4.68 39.57 -0.35
CA GLN A 172 -4.55 38.22 -0.92
C GLN A 172 -4.97 37.13 0.09
N ARG A 173 -4.59 37.26 1.37
CA ARG A 173 -4.98 36.30 2.42
C ARG A 173 -6.47 36.39 2.74
N GLN A 174 -7.03 37.59 2.71
CA GLN A 174 -8.47 37.77 2.91
C GLN A 174 -9.29 37.08 1.81
N ARG A 175 -8.82 37.11 0.55
CA ARG A 175 -9.46 36.36 -0.55
C ARG A 175 -9.43 34.85 -0.34
N VAL A 176 -8.30 34.31 0.14
CA VAL A 176 -8.19 32.87 0.45
C VAL A 176 -9.18 32.49 1.55
N LEU A 177 -9.25 33.28 2.62
CA LEU A 177 -10.16 33.03 3.73
C LEU A 177 -11.63 33.11 3.30
N SER A 178 -12.01 34.14 2.53
CA SER A 178 -13.38 34.27 2.03
C SER A 178 -13.78 33.11 1.12
N PHE A 179 -12.85 32.60 0.31
CA PHE A 179 -13.09 31.44 -0.53
C PHE A 179 -13.24 30.16 0.29
N LEU A 180 -12.34 29.91 1.25
CA LEU A 180 -12.37 28.74 2.12
C LEU A 180 -13.54 28.70 3.11
N GLN A 181 -14.28 29.80 3.30
CA GLN A 181 -15.51 29.82 4.10
C GLN A 181 -16.65 29.00 3.46
N SER A 182 -16.70 28.95 2.12
CA SER A 182 -17.76 28.24 1.38
C SER A 182 -17.24 27.08 0.54
N ALA A 183 -15.92 26.97 0.34
CA ALA A 183 -15.33 25.93 -0.48
C ALA A 183 -15.07 24.62 0.31
N PRO A 184 -15.16 23.44 -0.35
CA PRO A 184 -14.69 22.19 0.23
C PRO A 184 -13.16 22.20 0.43
N PRO A 185 -12.60 21.25 1.22
CA PRO A 185 -11.16 21.09 1.32
C PRO A 185 -10.52 20.83 -0.06
N LEU A 186 -9.51 21.63 -0.41
CA LEU A 186 -8.89 21.59 -1.74
C LEU A 186 -7.36 21.43 -1.62
N PRO A 187 -6.70 20.75 -2.57
CA PRO A 187 -5.25 20.69 -2.60
C PRO A 187 -4.68 22.09 -2.90
N LEU A 188 -3.41 22.28 -2.52
CA LEU A 188 -2.72 23.57 -2.61
C LEU A 188 -2.76 24.18 -4.02
N ALA A 189 -2.57 23.34 -5.04
CA ALA A 189 -2.50 23.77 -6.43
C ALA A 189 -3.86 24.29 -6.93
N ASP A 190 -4.94 23.61 -6.54
CA ASP A 190 -6.29 23.99 -6.93
C ASP A 190 -6.72 25.24 -6.17
N LEU A 191 -6.44 25.32 -4.86
CA LEU A 191 -6.70 26.52 -4.06
C LEU A 191 -5.97 27.76 -4.61
N SER A 192 -4.71 27.59 -5.03
CA SER A 192 -3.92 28.65 -5.67
C SER A 192 -4.54 29.11 -6.99
N ARG A 193 -5.03 28.17 -7.80
CA ARG A 193 -5.67 28.42 -9.10
C ARG A 193 -7.01 29.13 -8.97
N GLU A 194 -7.87 28.65 -8.06
CA GLU A 194 -9.23 29.19 -7.85
C GLU A 194 -9.19 30.61 -7.26
N VAL A 195 -8.30 30.84 -6.29
CA VAL A 195 -8.21 32.15 -5.62
C VAL A 195 -7.31 33.14 -6.37
N GLY A 196 -6.48 32.65 -7.30
CA GLY A 196 -5.53 33.47 -8.05
C GLY A 196 -4.40 34.05 -7.20
N VAL A 197 -3.93 33.30 -6.20
CA VAL A 197 -2.82 33.69 -5.31
C VAL A 197 -1.71 32.65 -5.33
N SER A 198 -0.47 33.06 -5.04
CA SER A 198 0.65 32.12 -5.03
C SER A 198 0.59 31.15 -3.85
N THR A 199 1.16 29.97 -4.04
CA THR A 199 1.23 28.92 -2.99
C THR A 199 1.97 29.37 -1.73
N SER A 200 2.89 30.34 -1.85
CA SER A 200 3.63 30.91 -0.71
C SER A 200 2.71 31.73 0.21
N VAL A 201 1.72 32.42 -0.35
CA VAL A 201 0.73 33.20 0.43
C VAL A 201 -0.22 32.28 1.17
N ILE A 202 -0.52 31.12 0.57
CA ILE A 202 -1.36 30.08 1.16
C ILE A 202 -0.60 29.46 2.35
N LYS A 203 0.65 28.99 2.15
CA LYS A 203 1.45 28.34 3.22
C LYS A 203 1.90 29.26 4.37
N GLY A 204 1.96 30.58 4.17
CA GLY A 204 2.59 31.53 5.09
C GLY A 204 1.60 32.50 5.72
#